data_AF-A0A497K913-F1
#
_entry.id   AF-A0A497K913-F1
#
_cell.length_a   1.000
_cell.length_b   1.000
_cell.length_c   1.000
_cell.angle_alpha   90.00
_cell.angle_beta   90.00
_cell.angle_gamma   90.00
#
_symmetry.space_group_name_H-M   'P 1'
#
loop_
_entity.id
_entity.type
_entity.pdbx_description
1 polymer ?
#
loop_
_entity_poly.entity_id
_entity_poly.type
_entity_poly.pdbx_seq_one_letter_code
_entity_poly.pdbx_strand_id
1 'polypeptide(L)'
;MISSIGGVARALEKRILTDCMDLLILSIMYNGHNIIGGYDVIRYLHRRFHFLLSPGTVYPQLYALERKGLIEAAGNGGKRTYALTEKGRKYFQMILNDVIFKNGFKPSQ
;
A
#
# COMPACT_ATOMS: atom_id res chain seq x y z
N MET A 1 16.44 21.47 -23.50
CA MET A 1 15.16 20.87 -23.93
C MET A 1 15.19 19.35 -23.71
N ILE A 2 15.40 18.89 -22.46
CA ILE A 2 15.43 17.46 -22.08
C ILE A 2 14.64 17.28 -20.77
N SER A 3 13.37 17.70 -20.77
CA SER A 3 12.42 17.53 -19.65
C SER A 3 11.27 16.58 -19.95
N SER A 4 11.26 15.87 -21.08
CA SER A 4 10.08 15.16 -21.57
C SER A 4 9.91 13.75 -20.99
N ILE A 5 10.96 12.91 -20.92
CA ILE A 5 10.83 11.53 -20.44
C ILE A 5 10.81 11.41 -18.91
N GLY A 6 11.67 12.14 -18.21
CA GLY A 6 11.74 12.07 -16.74
C GLY A 6 10.44 12.55 -16.06
N GLY A 7 9.82 13.60 -16.60
CA GLY A 7 8.53 14.09 -16.12
C GLY A 7 7.40 13.09 -16.34
N VAL A 8 7.34 12.46 -17.53
CA VAL A 8 6.37 11.41 -17.84
C VAL A 8 6.57 10.19 -16.93
N ALA A 9 7.80 9.72 -16.76
CA ALA A 9 8.12 8.61 -15.87
C ALA A 9 7.69 8.89 -14.42
N ARG A 10 7.97 10.10 -13.91
CA ARG A 10 7.55 10.52 -12.57
C ARG A 10 6.03 10.60 -12.43
N ALA A 11 5.32 11.06 -13.45
CA ALA A 11 3.86 11.09 -13.46
C ALA A 11 3.26 9.67 -13.46
N LEU A 12 3.84 8.76 -14.25
CA LEU A 12 3.45 7.34 -14.28
C LEU A 12 3.71 6.66 -12.93
N GLU A 13 4.86 6.91 -12.30
CA GLU A 13 5.18 6.40 -10.96
C GLU A 13 4.12 6.83 -9.95
N LYS A 14 3.78 8.13 -9.91
CA LYS A 14 2.73 8.65 -9.03
C LYS A 14 1.37 7.99 -9.30
N ARG A 15 1.02 7.80 -10.58
CA ARG A 15 -0.23 7.18 -10.99
C ARG A 15 -0.32 5.73 -10.53
N ILE A 16 0.70 4.92 -10.80
CA ILE A 16 0.77 3.51 -10.36
C ILE A 16 0.68 3.42 -8.84
N LEU A 17 1.40 4.27 -8.11
CA LEU A 17 1.32 4.29 -6.64
C LEU A 17 -0.08 4.61 -6.13
N THR A 18 -0.80 5.52 -6.79
CA THR A 18 -2.15 5.92 -6.38
C THR A 18 -3.18 4.86 -6.75
N ASP A 19 -3.06 4.28 -7.95
CA ASP A 19 -3.98 3.27 -8.49
C ASP A 19 -3.81 1.90 -7.81
N CYS A 20 -2.61 1.57 -7.31
CA CYS A 20 -2.30 0.32 -6.62
C CYS A 20 -2.06 0.49 -5.11
N MET A 21 -2.56 1.59 -4.53
CA MET A 21 -2.30 1.94 -3.13
C MET A 21 -2.84 0.90 -2.14
N ASP A 22 -3.93 0.22 -2.48
CA ASP A 22 -4.48 -0.88 -1.70
C ASP A 22 -3.48 -2.03 -1.53
N LEU A 23 -2.85 -2.47 -2.62
CA LEU A 23 -1.81 -3.51 -2.59
C LEU A 23 -0.56 -3.07 -1.85
N LEU A 24 -0.18 -1.78 -1.97
CA LEU A 24 0.95 -1.23 -1.21
C LEU A 24 0.67 -1.25 0.29
N ILE A 25 -0.53 -0.83 0.71
CA ILE A 25 -0.93 -0.86 2.13
C ILE A 25 -0.92 -2.30 2.66
N LEU A 26 -1.51 -3.25 1.92
CA LEU A 26 -1.50 -4.67 2.31
C LEU A 26 -0.08 -5.24 2.38
N SER A 27 0.79 -4.87 1.43
CA SER A 27 2.21 -5.25 1.44
C SER A 27 2.97 -4.72 2.66
N ILE A 28 2.76 -3.45 3.02
CA ILE A 28 3.36 -2.85 4.22
C ILE A 28 2.95 -3.64 5.47
N MET A 29 1.67 -3.97 5.60
CA MET A 29 1.17 -4.72 6.75
C MET A 29 1.66 -6.17 6.77
N TYR A 30 1.71 -6.83 5.61
CA TYR A 30 2.13 -8.22 5.50
C TYR A 30 3.61 -8.44 5.88
N ASN A 31 4.48 -7.47 5.56
CA ASN A 31 5.93 -7.55 5.76
C ASN A 31 6.42 -7.16 7.17
N GLY A 32 5.56 -7.23 8.19
CA GLY A 32 5.97 -7.09 9.60
C GLY A 32 5.47 -5.84 10.33
N HIS A 33 4.66 -4.99 9.69
CA HIS A 33 3.99 -3.87 10.36
C HIS A 33 2.53 -4.24 10.70
N ASN A 34 2.34 -5.02 11.78
CA ASN A 34 1.02 -5.58 12.13
C ASN A 34 -0.04 -4.52 12.47
N ILE A 35 0.36 -3.31 12.87
CA ILE A 35 -0.55 -2.20 13.19
C ILE A 35 0.02 -0.91 12.57
N ILE A 36 -0.73 -0.27 11.68
CA ILE A 36 -0.32 0.99 11.02
C ILE A 36 -1.43 2.04 11.06
N GLY A 37 -1.06 3.32 11.16
CA GLY A 37 -1.96 4.44 10.93
C GLY A 37 -1.77 5.09 9.56
N GLY A 38 -2.67 6.01 9.20
CA GLY A 38 -2.58 6.74 7.92
C GLY A 38 -1.27 7.50 7.74
N TYR A 39 -0.75 8.12 8.81
CA TYR A 39 0.57 8.78 8.78
C TYR A 39 1.73 7.83 8.55
N ASP A 40 1.63 6.57 9.00
CA ASP A 40 2.70 5.58 8.80
C ASP A 40 2.77 5.18 7.32
N VAL A 41 1.62 5.04 6.65
CA VAL A 41 1.52 4.85 5.20
C VAL A 41 2.11 6.04 4.45
N ILE A 42 1.70 7.28 4.78
CA ILE A 42 2.23 8.51 4.15
C ILE A 42 3.76 8.56 4.29
N ARG A 43 4.28 8.29 5.50
CA ARG A 43 5.71 8.31 5.79
C ARG A 43 6.46 7.21 5.04
N TYR A 44 5.87 6.02 4.89
CA TYR A 44 6.44 4.94 4.09
C TYR A 44 6.55 5.33 2.62
N LEU A 45 5.45 5.81 2.02
CA LEU A 45 5.41 6.19 0.60
C LEU A 45 6.38 7.34 0.30
N HIS A 46 6.46 8.32 1.19
CA HIS A 46 7.41 9.42 1.05
C HIS A 46 8.87 8.95 1.09
N ARG A 47 9.23 8.06 2.04
CA ARG A 47 10.61 7.56 2.14
C ARG A 47 10.98 6.64 0.97
N ARG A 48 10.05 5.80 0.51
CA ARG A 48 10.36 4.76 -0.49
C ARG A 48 10.27 5.24 -1.94
N PHE A 49 9.38 6.19 -2.22
CA PHE A 49 9.07 6.66 -3.58
C PHE A 49 9.20 8.18 -3.74
N HIS A 50 9.57 8.90 -2.67
CA HIS A 50 9.71 10.36 -2.67
C HIS A 50 8.42 11.11 -3.03
N PHE A 51 7.25 10.49 -2.79
CA PHE A 51 5.95 11.11 -2.95
C PHE A 51 5.28 11.33 -1.61
N LEU A 52 4.99 12.59 -1.30
CA LEU A 52 4.17 12.95 -0.15
C LEU A 52 2.70 12.96 -0.56
N LEU A 53 2.00 11.85 -0.32
CA LEU A 53 0.57 11.77 -0.55
C LEU A 53 -0.19 12.44 0.61
N SER A 54 -1.30 13.11 0.28
CA SER A 54 -2.10 13.79 1.29
C SER A 54 -2.92 12.78 2.11
N PRO A 55 -3.35 13.15 3.33
CA PRO A 55 -4.34 12.37 4.06
C PRO A 55 -5.62 12.11 3.24
N GLY A 56 -6.05 13.07 2.42
CA GLY A 56 -7.21 12.92 1.54
C GLY A 56 -7.05 11.84 0.46
N THR A 57 -5.82 11.41 0.16
CA THR A 57 -5.54 10.30 -0.75
C THR A 57 -5.45 8.97 -0.01
N VAL A 58 -4.80 8.94 1.16
CA VAL A 58 -4.50 7.70 1.90
C VAL A 58 -5.70 7.19 2.70
N TYR A 59 -6.40 8.05 3.44
CA TYR A 59 -7.48 7.62 4.34
C TYR A 59 -8.67 6.97 3.61
N PRO A 60 -9.12 7.46 2.43
CA PRO A 60 -10.16 6.77 1.67
C PRO A 60 -9.81 5.32 1.31
N GLN A 61 -8.52 5.03 1.04
CA GLN A 61 -8.07 3.67 0.75
C GLN A 61 -8.11 2.78 2.00
N LEU A 62 -7.66 3.29 3.14
CA LEU A 62 -7.76 2.57 4.42
C LEU A 62 -9.23 2.24 4.75
N TYR A 63 -10.14 3.20 4.59
CA TYR A 63 -11.57 2.96 4.81
C TYR A 63 -12.14 1.96 3.81
N ALA A 64 -11.70 1.98 2.55
CA ALA A 64 -12.15 1.01 1.55
C ALA A 64 -11.67 -0.41 1.88
N LEU A 65 -10.42 -0.58 2.31
CA LEU A 65 -9.87 -1.87 2.76
C LEU A 65 -10.60 -2.39 4.01
N GLU A 66 -10.91 -1.51 4.95
CA GLU A 66 -11.66 -1.84 6.17
C GLU A 66 -13.08 -2.30 5.84
N ARG A 67 -13.80 -1.56 4.98
CA ARG A 67 -15.13 -1.99 4.50
C ARG A 67 -15.11 -3.31 3.73
N LYS A 68 -14.01 -3.63 3.03
CA LYS A 68 -13.82 -4.92 2.37
C LYS A 68 -13.47 -6.05 3.35
N GLY A 69 -13.20 -5.74 4.62
CA GLY A 69 -12.77 -6.68 5.65
C GLY A 69 -11.35 -7.20 5.45
N LEU A 70 -10.51 -6.49 4.69
CA LEU A 70 -9.11 -6.86 4.47
C LEU A 70 -8.20 -6.33 5.59
N ILE A 71 -8.62 -5.24 6.22
CA ILE A 71 -7.99 -4.69 7.43
C ILE A 71 -9.08 -4.40 8.45
N GLU A 72 -8.72 -4.25 9.71
CA GLU A 72 -9.65 -3.90 10.79
C GLU A 72 -9.05 -2.82 11.68
N ALA A 73 -9.91 -2.02 12.34
CA ALA A 73 -9.44 -1.04 13.31
C ALA A 73 -8.70 -1.73 14.47
N ALA A 74 -7.58 -1.13 14.87
CA ALA A 74 -6.76 -1.58 15.99
C ALA A 74 -6.48 -0.40 16.93
N GLY A 75 -6.29 -0.69 18.22
CA GLY A 75 -5.89 0.27 19.25
C GLY A 75 -7.03 1.00 19.98
N ASN A 76 -6.68 1.68 21.07
CA ASN A 76 -7.63 2.33 21.98
C ASN A 76 -7.62 3.86 21.82
N GLY A 77 -8.55 4.39 21.02
CA GLY A 77 -9.13 5.73 21.15
C GLY A 77 -8.31 6.97 20.76
N GLY A 78 -6.97 6.93 20.72
CA GLY A 78 -6.15 8.13 20.45
C GLY A 78 -5.75 8.34 18.98
N LYS A 79 -5.43 7.25 18.27
CA LYS A 79 -5.00 7.25 16.87
C LYS A 79 -5.71 6.11 16.15
N ARG A 80 -6.38 6.40 15.02
CA ARG A 80 -6.96 5.36 14.19
C ARG A 80 -5.84 4.56 13.53
N THR A 81 -5.62 3.36 14.02
CA THR A 81 -4.70 2.38 13.45
C THR A 81 -5.46 1.19 12.91
N TYR A 82 -4.80 0.40 12.07
CA TYR A 82 -5.39 -0.73 11.39
C TYR A 82 -4.45 -1.93 11.44
N ALA A 83 -5.02 -3.12 11.58
CA ALA A 83 -4.34 -4.39 11.48
C ALA A 83 -4.82 -5.18 10.26
N LEU A 84 -3.95 -6.02 9.72
CA LEU A 84 -4.29 -6.93 8.62
C LEU A 84 -5.16 -8.07 9.15
N THR A 85 -6.32 -8.32 8.55
CA THR A 85 -7.17 -9.46 8.91
C THR A 85 -6.64 -10.75 8.27
N GLU A 86 -7.13 -11.90 8.73
CA GLU A 86 -6.83 -13.18 8.07
C GLU A 86 -7.33 -13.22 6.62
N LYS A 87 -8.49 -12.61 6.34
CA LYS A 87 -9.00 -12.43 4.98
C LYS A 87 -8.06 -11.59 4.13
N GLY A 88 -7.56 -10.47 4.68
CA GLY A 88 -6.57 -9.62 4.03
C GLY A 88 -5.27 -10.35 3.72
N ARG A 89 -4.77 -11.16 4.67
CA ARG A 89 -3.58 -11.99 4.51
C ARG A 89 -3.72 -12.97 3.36
N LYS A 90 -4.80 -13.75 3.33
CA LYS A 90 -5.08 -14.72 2.25
C LYS A 90 -5.24 -14.04 0.89
N TYR A 91 -5.96 -12.91 0.86
CA TYR A 91 -6.14 -12.12 -0.37
C TYR A 91 -4.80 -11.65 -0.93
N PHE A 92 -3.93 -11.09 -0.08
CA PHE A 92 -2.62 -10.61 -0.51
C PHE A 92 -1.70 -11.76 -0.95
N GLN A 93 -1.70 -12.89 -0.25
CA GLN A 93 -0.94 -14.08 -0.65
C GLN A 93 -1.39 -14.64 -2.01
N MET A 94 -2.70 -14.67 -2.27
CA MET A 94 -3.24 -15.07 -3.57
C MET A 94 -2.72 -14.17 -4.69
N ILE A 95 -2.70 -12.84 -4.48
CA ILE A 95 -2.15 -11.89 -5.44
C ILE A 95 -0.66 -12.09 -5.63
N LEU A 96 0.11 -12.27 -4.55
CA LEU A 96 1.55 -12.53 -4.66
C LEU A 96 1.81 -13.78 -5.49
N ASN A 97 1.09 -14.86 -5.22
CA ASN A 97 1.19 -16.09 -6.00
C ASN A 97 0.84 -15.83 -7.46
N ASP A 98 -0.27 -15.17 -7.76
CA ASP A 98 -0.66 -14.87 -9.14
C ASP A 98 0.37 -14.00 -9.87
N VAL A 99 0.93 -12.98 -9.21
CA VAL A 99 1.95 -12.10 -9.79
C VAL A 99 3.27 -12.85 -10.01
N ILE A 100 3.68 -13.69 -9.06
CA ILE A 100 4.92 -14.50 -9.13
C ILE A 100 4.80 -15.59 -10.20
N PHE A 101 3.69 -16.33 -10.23
CA PHE A 101 3.49 -17.44 -11.16
C PHE A 101 3.18 -16.98 -12.59
N LYS A 102 2.54 -15.81 -12.79
CA LYS A 102 2.30 -15.28 -14.14
C LYS A 102 3.47 -14.47 -14.72
N ASN A 103 4.35 -13.90 -13.89
CA ASN A 103 5.44 -13.04 -14.39
C ASN A 103 6.85 -13.63 -14.18
N GLY A 104 7.00 -14.85 -13.69
CA GLY A 104 8.32 -15.48 -13.51
C GLY A 104 9.24 -14.78 -12.50
N PHE A 105 8.69 -13.89 -11.66
CA PHE A 105 9.44 -13.19 -10.63
C PHE A 105 9.74 -14.16 -9.48
N LYS A 106 10.92 -14.80 -9.50
CA LYS A 106 11.36 -15.63 -8.37
C LYS A 106 11.79 -14.70 -7.22
N PRO A 107 11.14 -14.75 -6.05
CA PRO A 107 11.68 -14.06 -4.88
C PRO A 107 13.03 -14.70 -4.55
N SER A 108 14.08 -13.88 -4.53
CA SER A 108 15.39 -14.30 -4.04
C SER A 108 15.25 -14.78 -2.60
N GLN A 109 15.61 -16.05 -2.38
CA GLN A 109 15.89 -16.58 -1.05
C GLN A 109 16.97 -15.76 -0.36
#